data_AF-A0A2N1M3E0-F1
#
_entry.id   AF-A0A2N1M3E0-F1
#
_cell.length_a   1.000
_cell.length_b   1.000
_cell.length_c   1.000
_cell.angle_alpha   90.00
_cell.angle_beta   90.00
_cell.angle_gamma   90.00
#
_symmetry.space_group_name_H-M   'P 1'
#
loop_
_entity.id
_entity.type
_entity.pdbx_description
1 polymer ?
#
loop_
_entity_poly.entity_id
_entity_poly.type
_entity_poly.pdbx_seq_one_letter_code
_entity_poly.pdbx_strand_id
1 'polypeptide(L)'
;ISSQVDWLNAGSGYKSSLIYKFNGNKQAIYVSKIEEDKCILEIYQDNQMKKKYEGETPIAVWKKSELMKKYNGNLLFGLENSFVQTLIHQHKVKLPICFPKNWNDYSIMKQIYNYHLKRRTIANLNWHQLFLGWLEQESPIIELYSQLRILYPNNHKFSDRELRAWQSMLRDVGSYNVTPWSNKESEYQFWTRSSQPEQDRATLQQLSKIGFLVSTPIHMPNKTKTFWNSFRRALDDNKQNSDGKRRVLSIIADEFSYSELETNLNVGRHTISESRKHARVNGYGAPPLLKPVIHRVKLKEEMLSQFELFFADKKNVNMKEGRFQYKEDLGGLCMTCNECGYLVFAEIEKIIEKYVIDPGIR
;
A
#
# COMPACT_ATOMS: atom_id res chain seq x y z
N ILE A 1 15.62 -28.08 17.39
CA ILE A 1 16.54 -29.04 16.70
C ILE A 1 15.98 -29.28 15.31
N SER A 2 16.81 -29.36 14.28
CA SER A 2 16.35 -29.74 12.95
C SER A 2 16.29 -31.26 12.80
N SER A 3 15.30 -31.76 12.07
CA SER A 3 15.27 -33.15 11.60
C SER A 3 16.32 -33.41 10.51
N GLN A 4 16.97 -32.37 9.99
CA GLN A 4 18.03 -32.50 8.99
C GLN A 4 19.35 -32.91 9.64
N VAL A 5 19.76 -34.17 9.39
CA VAL A 5 21.03 -34.76 9.84
C VAL A 5 22.22 -33.87 9.47
N ASP A 6 22.13 -33.18 8.33
CA ASP A 6 23.17 -32.32 7.78
C ASP A 6 23.44 -31.05 8.60
N TRP A 7 22.61 -30.75 9.61
CA TRP A 7 22.80 -29.58 10.48
C TRP A 7 23.43 -29.94 11.83
N LEU A 8 23.90 -31.19 12.01
CA LEU A 8 24.57 -31.65 13.25
C LEU A 8 23.78 -31.27 14.51
N ASN A 9 22.47 -31.51 14.49
CA ASN A 9 21.49 -31.18 15.54
C ASN A 9 21.26 -29.69 15.82
N ALA A 10 21.97 -28.77 15.14
CA ALA A 10 21.64 -27.37 15.23
C ALA A 10 20.25 -27.12 14.63
N GLY A 11 19.45 -26.32 15.34
CA GLY A 11 18.10 -25.96 14.92
C GLY A 11 18.04 -24.58 14.29
N SER A 12 16.89 -24.30 13.67
CA SER A 12 16.51 -22.94 13.28
C SER A 12 16.68 -21.96 14.46
N GLY A 13 17.32 -20.83 14.19
CA GLY A 13 17.75 -19.84 15.16
C GLY A 13 19.21 -19.94 15.58
N TYR A 14 19.94 -21.01 15.21
CA TYR A 14 21.39 -21.10 15.45
C TYR A 14 22.15 -20.01 14.69
N LYS A 15 23.10 -19.38 15.38
CA LYS A 15 24.02 -18.40 14.80
C LYS A 15 25.42 -18.58 15.35
N SER A 16 26.39 -18.42 14.48
CA SER A 16 27.80 -18.35 14.84
C SER A 16 28.48 -17.30 13.98
N SER A 17 29.65 -16.86 14.43
CA SER A 17 30.46 -15.92 13.66
C SER A 17 31.92 -16.29 13.73
N LEU A 18 32.62 -16.10 12.62
CA LEU A 18 34.06 -16.13 12.57
C LEU A 18 34.60 -14.85 11.95
N ILE A 19 35.84 -14.53 12.29
CA ILE A 19 36.52 -13.35 11.77
C ILE A 19 37.61 -13.83 10.83
N TYR A 20 37.56 -13.35 9.58
CA TYR A 20 38.55 -13.72 8.57
C TYR A 20 38.75 -12.59 7.55
N LYS A 21 39.72 -12.74 6.65
CA LYS A 21 40.03 -11.74 5.63
C LYS A 21 39.06 -11.84 4.44
N PHE A 22 38.62 -10.69 3.94
CA PHE A 22 37.74 -10.54 2.77
C PHE A 22 38.15 -9.31 1.95
N ASN A 23 38.02 -9.37 0.61
CA ASN A 23 38.29 -8.29 -0.35
C ASN A 23 39.49 -7.38 -0.02
N GLY A 24 40.67 -7.71 -0.56
CA GLY A 24 41.89 -6.92 -0.32
C GLY A 24 42.52 -7.18 1.06
N ASN A 25 42.36 -8.39 1.60
CA ASN A 25 42.95 -8.85 2.87
C ASN A 25 42.53 -8.07 4.13
N LYS A 26 41.48 -7.26 4.06
CA LYS A 26 40.90 -6.58 5.21
C LYS A 26 40.05 -7.53 6.03
N GLN A 27 39.97 -7.29 7.34
CA GLN A 27 39.17 -8.10 8.26
C GLN A 27 37.67 -7.97 7.94
N ALA A 28 36.94 -9.07 8.08
CA ALA A 28 35.50 -9.15 7.90
C ALA A 28 34.91 -10.18 8.89
N ILE A 29 33.64 -9.99 9.22
CA ILE A 29 32.87 -10.90 10.07
C ILE A 29 31.98 -11.73 9.16
N TYR A 30 32.14 -13.04 9.25
CA TYR A 30 31.30 -14.03 8.58
C TYR A 30 30.29 -14.52 9.59
N VAL A 31 29.01 -14.29 9.34
CA VAL A 31 27.91 -14.69 10.21
C VAL A 31 27.18 -15.86 9.55
N SER A 32 27.27 -17.02 10.17
CA SER A 32 26.55 -18.23 9.81
C SER A 32 25.23 -18.29 10.57
N LYS A 33 24.14 -18.57 9.87
CA LYS A 33 22.80 -18.72 10.47
C LYS A 33 22.12 -19.96 9.92
N ILE A 34 21.31 -20.60 10.75
CA ILE A 34 20.37 -21.63 10.35
C ILE A 34 18.98 -21.07 10.62
N GLU A 35 18.16 -20.99 9.59
CA GLU A 35 16.76 -20.57 9.66
C GLU A 35 15.90 -21.71 9.07
N GLU A 36 14.59 -21.70 9.32
CA GLU A 36 13.60 -22.81 9.16
C GLU A 36 13.96 -23.94 8.18
N ASP A 37 14.30 -23.62 6.93
CA ASP A 37 14.60 -24.55 5.84
C ASP A 37 15.97 -24.33 5.18
N LYS A 38 16.79 -23.39 5.68
CA LYS A 38 18.01 -22.98 5.00
C LYS A 38 19.14 -22.52 5.92
N CYS A 39 20.35 -22.75 5.45
CA CYS A 39 21.56 -22.17 5.97
C CYS A 39 21.86 -20.85 5.24
N ILE A 40 22.36 -19.87 5.98
CA ILE A 40 22.67 -18.53 5.48
C ILE A 40 24.10 -18.16 5.92
N LEU A 41 24.87 -17.60 5.00
CA LEU A 41 26.16 -16.96 5.29
C LEU A 41 26.10 -15.49 4.88
N GLU A 42 26.35 -14.61 5.83
CA GLU A 42 26.45 -13.16 5.60
C GLU A 42 27.87 -12.70 5.89
N ILE A 43 28.40 -11.82 5.05
CA ILE A 43 29.74 -11.25 5.20
C ILE A 43 29.59 -9.76 5.47
N TYR A 44 30.11 -9.32 6.62
CA TYR A 44 30.11 -7.94 7.06
C TYR A 44 31.52 -7.38 7.06
N GLN A 45 31.69 -6.20 6.49
CA GLN A 45 32.95 -5.45 6.49
C GLN A 45 32.62 -3.96 6.55
N ASP A 46 33.41 -3.19 7.31
CA ASP A 46 33.17 -1.75 7.54
C ASP A 46 31.73 -1.47 8.02
N ASN A 47 31.21 -2.30 8.93
CA ASN A 47 29.84 -2.26 9.47
C ASN A 47 28.72 -2.36 8.42
N GLN A 48 29.00 -2.86 7.22
CA GLN A 48 28.02 -3.06 6.16
C GLN A 48 28.03 -4.51 5.68
N MET A 49 26.86 -5.06 5.37
CA MET A 49 26.73 -6.36 4.72
C MET A 49 27.21 -6.25 3.27
N LYS A 50 28.25 -7.00 2.92
CA LYS A 50 28.85 -7.00 1.57
C LYS A 50 28.31 -8.11 0.68
N LYS A 51 28.11 -9.31 1.24
CA LYS A 51 27.57 -10.47 0.51
C LYS A 51 26.69 -11.32 1.40
N LYS A 52 25.76 -12.03 0.76
CA LYS A 52 24.87 -13.00 1.38
C LYS A 52 24.75 -14.23 0.49
N TYR A 53 24.84 -15.41 1.09
CA TYR A 53 24.69 -16.70 0.44
C TYR A 53 23.65 -17.54 1.19
N GLU A 54 22.82 -18.25 0.44
CA GLU A 54 21.79 -19.15 0.97
C GLU A 54 21.88 -20.51 0.28
N GLY A 55 21.59 -21.57 1.03
CA GLY A 55 21.61 -22.96 0.60
C GLY A 55 21.06 -23.90 1.67
N GLU A 56 20.80 -25.15 1.31
CA GLU A 56 20.11 -26.12 2.18
C GLU A 56 20.97 -26.57 3.36
N THR A 57 22.30 -26.67 3.17
CA THR A 57 23.24 -27.16 4.19
C THR A 57 24.40 -26.18 4.41
N PRO A 58 25.08 -26.24 5.57
CA PRO A 58 26.28 -25.42 5.82
C PRO A 58 27.35 -25.61 4.73
N ILE A 59 27.50 -26.84 4.25
CA ILE A 59 28.42 -27.20 3.18
C ILE A 59 27.99 -26.56 1.86
N ALA A 60 26.71 -26.63 1.50
CA ALA A 60 26.20 -26.05 0.25
C ALA A 60 26.40 -24.54 0.22
N VAL A 61 26.13 -23.84 1.33
CA VAL A 61 26.31 -22.39 1.44
C VAL A 61 27.77 -21.98 1.22
N TRP A 62 28.71 -22.65 1.90
CA TRP A 62 30.13 -22.34 1.77
C TRP A 62 30.69 -22.71 0.40
N LYS A 63 30.26 -23.83 -0.20
CA LYS A 63 30.61 -24.16 -1.59
C LYS A 63 30.16 -23.08 -2.56
N LYS A 64 28.92 -22.59 -2.43
CA LYS A 64 28.34 -21.52 -3.25
C LYS A 64 29.07 -20.18 -3.07
N SER A 65 29.65 -19.93 -1.90
CA SER A 65 30.44 -18.72 -1.67
C SER A 65 31.74 -18.68 -2.47
N GLU A 66 32.26 -19.85 -2.84
CA GLU A 66 33.61 -20.07 -3.40
C GLU A 66 34.77 -19.58 -2.51
N LEU A 67 34.48 -19.20 -1.26
CA LEU A 67 35.47 -18.76 -0.29
C LEU A 67 35.93 -19.95 0.55
N MET A 68 37.17 -19.87 1.05
CA MET A 68 37.69 -20.79 2.08
C MET A 68 37.50 -22.28 1.72
N LYS A 69 37.59 -22.63 0.42
CA LYS A 69 37.30 -23.97 -0.15
C LYS A 69 38.04 -25.13 0.51
N LYS A 70 39.13 -24.85 1.24
CA LYS A 70 39.92 -25.85 1.99
C LYS A 70 39.27 -26.33 3.30
N TYR A 71 38.23 -25.66 3.79
CA TYR A 71 37.56 -26.01 5.05
C TYR A 71 36.17 -26.59 4.79
N ASN A 72 35.74 -27.49 5.67
CA ASN A 72 34.37 -28.02 5.67
C ASN A 72 33.39 -26.92 6.11
N GLY A 73 32.24 -26.82 5.43
CA GLY A 73 31.19 -25.86 5.80
C GLY A 73 30.64 -26.06 7.21
N ASN A 74 30.58 -27.30 7.70
CA ASN A 74 30.16 -27.61 9.07
C ASN A 74 31.15 -27.06 10.11
N LEU A 75 32.45 -27.23 9.86
CA LEU A 75 33.52 -26.61 10.65
C LEU A 75 33.41 -25.09 10.64
N LEU A 76 33.20 -24.47 9.47
CA LEU A 76 33.06 -23.01 9.35
C LEU A 76 31.78 -22.48 10.01
N PHE A 77 30.72 -23.29 10.11
CA PHE A 77 29.55 -22.96 10.92
C PHE A 77 29.78 -23.17 12.43
N GLY A 78 30.92 -23.74 12.83
CA GLY A 78 31.25 -24.05 14.23
C GLY A 78 30.56 -25.30 14.76
N LEU A 79 29.88 -26.07 13.90
CA LEU A 79 29.08 -27.22 14.31
C LEU A 79 29.91 -28.45 14.66
N GLU A 80 31.13 -28.57 14.14
CA GLU A 80 32.05 -29.67 14.49
C GLU A 80 32.73 -29.45 15.85
N ASN A 81 32.58 -28.27 16.45
CA ASN A 81 33.19 -27.98 17.74
C ASN A 81 32.52 -28.78 18.85
N SER A 82 33.31 -29.57 19.60
CA SER A 82 32.81 -30.47 20.65
C SER A 82 32.09 -29.73 21.78
N PHE A 83 32.52 -28.51 22.13
CA PHE A 83 31.84 -27.68 23.12
C PHE A 83 30.49 -27.18 22.62
N VAL A 84 30.42 -26.71 21.37
CA VAL A 84 29.15 -26.32 20.72
C VAL A 84 28.19 -27.51 20.64
N GLN A 85 28.68 -28.68 20.22
CA GLN A 85 27.88 -29.91 20.20
C GLN A 85 27.37 -30.27 21.59
N THR A 86 28.23 -30.21 22.61
CA THR A 86 27.82 -30.44 24.01
C THR A 86 26.72 -29.47 24.43
N LEU A 87 26.84 -28.17 24.10
CA LEU A 87 25.82 -27.18 24.39
C LEU A 87 24.49 -27.45 23.66
N ILE A 88 24.54 -27.85 22.39
CA ILE A 88 23.35 -28.24 21.61
C ILE A 88 22.67 -29.45 22.27
N HIS A 89 23.45 -30.45 22.67
CA HIS A 89 22.93 -31.66 23.34
C HIS A 89 22.37 -31.34 24.73
N GLN A 90 23.04 -30.51 25.53
CA GLN A 90 22.53 -30.06 26.82
C GLN A 90 21.24 -29.26 26.70
N HIS A 91 21.08 -28.48 25.61
CA HIS A 91 19.83 -27.80 25.28
C HIS A 91 18.68 -28.81 25.14
N LYS A 92 18.92 -29.95 24.48
CA LYS A 92 17.95 -31.03 24.28
C LYS A 92 17.56 -31.73 25.58
N VAL A 93 18.50 -31.89 26.51
CA VAL A 93 18.29 -32.65 27.76
C VAL A 93 17.58 -31.80 28.84
N LYS A 94 17.74 -30.48 28.83
CA LYS A 94 17.19 -29.61 29.88
C LYS A 94 15.70 -29.29 29.73
N LEU A 95 15.14 -29.40 28.54
CA LEU A 95 13.73 -29.10 28.32
C LEU A 95 12.91 -30.40 28.20
N PRO A 96 11.75 -30.47 28.88
CA PRO A 96 10.87 -31.61 28.69
C PRO A 96 10.34 -31.63 27.25
N ILE A 97 10.20 -32.82 26.68
CA ILE A 97 9.55 -32.99 25.38
C ILE A 97 8.09 -32.58 25.54
N CYS A 98 7.66 -31.60 24.75
CA CYS A 98 6.32 -31.05 24.80
C CYS A 98 5.70 -30.97 23.41
N PHE A 99 4.45 -31.41 23.32
CA PHE A 99 3.61 -31.34 22.12
C PHE A 99 2.26 -30.72 22.49
N PRO A 100 1.40 -30.36 21.51
CA PRO A 100 0.08 -29.80 21.79
C PRO A 100 -0.76 -30.56 22.83
N LYS A 101 -0.70 -31.89 22.84
CA LYS A 101 -1.38 -32.74 23.84
C LYS A 101 -0.92 -32.49 25.30
N ASN A 102 0.27 -31.94 25.48
CA ASN A 102 0.88 -31.66 26.78
C ASN A 102 0.64 -30.22 27.24
N TRP A 103 0.02 -29.36 26.43
CA TRP A 103 -0.11 -27.95 26.77
C TRP A 103 -0.99 -27.69 27.98
N ASN A 104 -1.90 -28.60 28.33
CA ASN A 104 -2.68 -28.51 29.58
C ASN A 104 -1.84 -28.82 30.83
N ASP A 105 -0.70 -29.49 30.70
CA ASP A 105 0.20 -29.76 31.83
C ASP A 105 1.02 -28.51 32.17
N TYR A 106 0.55 -27.79 33.19
CA TYR A 106 1.21 -26.58 33.66
C TYR A 106 2.66 -26.80 34.10
N SER A 107 3.00 -27.98 34.65
CA SER A 107 4.35 -28.25 35.15
C SER A 107 5.36 -28.32 33.99
N ILE A 108 5.01 -29.06 32.93
CA ILE A 108 5.82 -29.16 31.71
C ILE A 108 5.95 -27.78 31.07
N MET A 109 4.82 -27.11 30.86
CA MET A 109 4.80 -25.80 30.20
C MET A 109 5.56 -24.73 30.98
N LYS A 110 5.50 -24.75 32.33
CA LYS A 110 6.21 -23.80 33.19
C LYS A 110 7.73 -23.93 33.08
N GLN A 111 8.26 -25.14 32.91
CA GLN A 111 9.70 -25.34 32.70
C GLN A 111 10.16 -24.67 31.40
N ILE A 112 9.39 -24.84 30.33
CA ILE A 112 9.66 -24.23 29.02
C ILE A 112 9.48 -22.71 29.07
N TYR A 113 8.45 -22.21 29.75
CA TYR A 113 8.25 -20.78 30.01
C TYR A 113 9.43 -20.16 30.76
N ASN A 114 9.89 -20.83 31.84
CA ASN A 114 11.01 -20.34 32.65
C ASN A 114 12.29 -20.19 31.82
N TYR A 115 12.46 -21.06 30.83
CA TYR A 115 13.61 -21.07 29.93
C TYR A 115 13.53 -19.96 28.87
N HIS A 116 12.40 -19.83 28.19
CA HIS A 116 12.25 -18.92 27.05
C HIS A 116 11.74 -17.53 27.44
N LEU A 117 10.68 -17.45 28.21
CA LEU A 117 9.91 -16.20 28.36
C LEU A 117 10.16 -15.47 29.68
N LYS A 118 10.41 -16.16 30.80
CA LYS A 118 10.47 -15.55 32.14
C LYS A 118 11.36 -14.30 32.26
N ARG A 119 12.47 -14.24 31.53
CA ARG A 119 13.43 -13.11 31.53
C ARG A 119 13.30 -12.18 30.31
N ARG A 120 12.31 -12.41 29.45
CA ARG A 120 12.17 -11.80 28.11
C ARG A 120 10.78 -11.22 27.85
N THR A 121 9.83 -11.39 28.77
CA THR A 121 8.46 -10.84 28.73
C THR A 121 8.20 -9.97 29.96
N ILE A 122 7.07 -9.26 29.97
CA ILE A 122 6.59 -8.53 31.15
C ILE A 122 6.29 -9.46 32.34
N ALA A 123 6.37 -8.90 33.56
CA ALA A 123 6.02 -9.62 34.77
C ALA A 123 4.52 -9.95 34.83
N ASN A 124 4.16 -11.06 35.45
CA ASN A 124 2.77 -11.52 35.67
C ASN A 124 1.93 -11.72 34.39
N LEU A 125 2.58 -11.94 33.25
CA LEU A 125 1.88 -12.28 32.01
C LEU A 125 1.15 -13.62 32.16
N ASN A 126 -0.13 -13.67 31.77
CA ASN A 126 -0.89 -14.92 31.69
C ASN A 126 -0.54 -15.71 30.40
N TRP A 127 0.72 -16.10 30.28
CA TRP A 127 1.30 -16.73 29.09
C TRP A 127 0.65 -18.08 28.76
N HIS A 128 0.18 -18.82 29.76
CA HIS A 128 -0.38 -20.16 29.57
C HIS A 128 -1.74 -20.11 28.88
N GLN A 129 -2.49 -19.02 29.08
CA GLN A 129 -3.79 -18.78 28.44
C GLN A 129 -3.72 -18.83 26.91
N LEU A 130 -2.60 -18.44 26.29
CA LEU A 130 -2.40 -18.57 24.84
C LEU A 130 -2.60 -20.01 24.40
N PHE A 131 -1.99 -20.95 25.12
CA PHE A 131 -2.00 -22.37 24.76
C PHE A 131 -3.32 -23.04 25.10
N LEU A 132 -3.91 -22.71 26.25
CA LEU A 132 -5.21 -23.22 26.65
C LEU A 132 -6.30 -22.77 25.67
N GLY A 133 -6.35 -21.47 25.36
CA GLY A 133 -7.31 -20.94 24.38
C GLY A 133 -7.10 -21.50 22.98
N TRP A 134 -5.85 -21.78 22.58
CA TRP A 134 -5.55 -22.40 21.29
C TRP A 134 -5.95 -23.89 21.23
N LEU A 135 -5.98 -24.61 22.37
CA LEU A 135 -6.54 -25.96 22.43
C LEU A 135 -8.06 -25.98 22.28
N GLU A 136 -8.74 -24.96 22.78
CA GLU A 136 -10.20 -24.81 22.68
C GLU A 136 -10.66 -24.42 21.27
N GLN A 137 -9.79 -23.85 20.44
CA GLN A 137 -10.11 -23.48 19.06
C GLN A 137 -10.18 -24.71 18.15
N GLU A 138 -11.22 -24.73 17.30
CA GLU A 138 -11.36 -25.74 16.23
C GLU A 138 -10.23 -25.65 15.21
N SER A 139 -9.82 -24.43 14.84
CA SER A 139 -8.71 -24.20 13.92
C SER A 139 -7.38 -24.54 14.59
N PRO A 140 -6.51 -25.34 13.96
CA PRO A 140 -5.15 -25.56 14.44
C PRO A 140 -4.24 -24.35 14.18
N ILE A 141 -4.64 -23.41 13.33
CA ILE A 141 -3.86 -22.25 12.92
C ILE A 141 -4.32 -21.01 13.69
N ILE A 142 -3.36 -20.23 14.19
CA ILE A 142 -3.57 -18.89 14.77
C ILE A 142 -2.67 -17.86 14.09
N GLU A 143 -3.07 -16.59 14.17
CA GLU A 143 -2.18 -15.45 13.90
C GLU A 143 -1.55 -14.99 15.22
N LEU A 144 -0.23 -15.08 15.34
CA LEU A 144 0.49 -14.92 16.60
C LEU A 144 0.29 -13.54 17.25
N TYR A 145 0.37 -12.46 16.49
CA TYR A 145 0.33 -11.11 17.06
C TYR A 145 -1.04 -10.78 17.65
N SER A 146 -2.12 -11.24 17.03
CA SER A 146 -3.48 -11.11 17.54
C SER A 146 -3.64 -11.82 18.88
N GLN A 147 -3.09 -13.03 19.02
CA GLN A 147 -3.12 -13.78 20.27
C GLN A 147 -2.29 -13.10 21.36
N LEU A 148 -1.09 -12.62 21.01
CA LEU A 148 -0.25 -11.89 21.97
C LEU A 148 -0.90 -10.56 22.38
N ARG A 149 -1.55 -9.82 21.48
CA ARG A 149 -2.23 -8.56 21.82
C ARG A 149 -3.35 -8.73 22.85
N ILE A 150 -3.98 -9.91 22.93
CA ILE A 150 -4.99 -10.21 23.96
C ILE A 150 -4.34 -10.33 25.35
N LEU A 151 -3.11 -10.87 25.42
CA LEU A 151 -2.43 -11.13 26.68
C LEU A 151 -1.67 -9.93 27.24
N TYR A 152 -1.29 -8.99 26.38
CA TYR A 152 -0.47 -7.85 26.74
C TYR A 152 -1.33 -6.58 26.92
N PRO A 153 -0.85 -5.60 27.70
CA PRO A 153 -1.52 -4.31 27.83
C PRO A 153 -1.76 -3.64 26.47
N ASN A 154 -2.86 -2.88 26.37
CA ASN A 154 -3.16 -2.08 25.20
C ASN A 154 -1.97 -1.16 24.86
N ASN A 155 -1.60 -1.10 23.57
CA ASN A 155 -0.46 -0.35 23.02
C ASN A 155 0.94 -0.90 23.36
N HIS A 156 1.06 -2.11 23.91
CA HIS A 156 2.38 -2.76 24.08
C HIS A 156 3.09 -2.88 22.73
N LYS A 157 4.36 -2.45 22.70
CA LYS A 157 5.23 -2.59 21.53
C LYS A 157 6.19 -3.75 21.77
N PHE A 158 5.98 -4.85 21.06
CA PHE A 158 6.84 -6.01 21.14
C PHE A 158 8.24 -5.71 20.62
N SER A 159 9.26 -6.12 21.37
CA SER A 159 10.64 -6.10 20.88
C SER A 159 10.95 -7.34 20.06
N ASP A 160 11.88 -7.26 19.11
CA ASP A 160 12.40 -8.41 18.38
C ASP A 160 12.85 -9.55 19.31
N ARG A 161 13.44 -9.20 20.45
CA ARG A 161 13.92 -10.17 21.45
C ARG A 161 12.77 -10.92 22.10
N GLU A 162 11.69 -10.23 22.41
CA GLU A 162 10.49 -10.81 23.02
C GLU A 162 9.76 -11.71 22.03
N LEU A 163 9.57 -11.26 20.78
CA LEU A 163 8.95 -12.06 19.73
C LEU A 163 9.75 -13.32 19.42
N ARG A 164 11.09 -13.21 19.32
CA ARG A 164 11.97 -14.37 19.14
C ARG A 164 11.87 -15.36 20.30
N ALA A 165 11.67 -14.87 21.52
CA ALA A 165 11.48 -15.73 22.68
C ALA A 165 10.17 -16.52 22.59
N TRP A 166 9.08 -15.87 22.16
CA TRP A 166 7.80 -16.53 21.87
C TRP A 166 7.94 -17.57 20.76
N GLN A 167 8.52 -17.22 19.63
CA GLN A 167 8.73 -18.15 18.51
C GLN A 167 9.56 -19.37 18.92
N SER A 168 10.58 -19.19 19.76
CA SER A 168 11.37 -20.31 20.30
C SER A 168 10.58 -21.19 21.24
N MET A 169 9.77 -20.60 22.14
CA MET A 169 8.88 -21.38 22.98
C MET A 169 7.87 -22.18 22.15
N LEU A 170 7.23 -21.55 21.16
CA LEU A 170 6.27 -22.21 20.27
C LEU A 170 6.88 -23.44 19.57
N ARG A 171 8.10 -23.33 19.07
CA ARG A 171 8.82 -24.46 18.45
C ARG A 171 9.07 -25.60 19.45
N ASP A 172 9.51 -25.28 20.66
CA ASP A 172 9.87 -26.28 21.67
C ASP A 172 8.64 -26.96 22.29
N VAL A 173 7.44 -26.39 22.12
CA VAL A 173 6.17 -27.02 22.52
C VAL A 173 5.45 -27.71 21.37
N GLY A 174 6.10 -27.85 20.20
CA GLY A 174 5.58 -28.60 19.06
C GLY A 174 4.63 -27.83 18.15
N SER A 175 4.79 -26.51 18.03
CA SER A 175 4.13 -25.67 17.02
C SER A 175 5.09 -25.27 15.90
N TYR A 176 4.51 -24.95 14.74
CA TYR A 176 5.27 -24.65 13.53
C TYR A 176 4.80 -23.35 12.88
N ASN A 177 5.76 -22.58 12.36
CA ASN A 177 5.47 -21.41 11.54
C ASN A 177 5.03 -21.86 10.14
N VAL A 178 3.85 -21.39 9.72
CA VAL A 178 3.22 -21.70 8.42
C VAL A 178 2.93 -20.44 7.61
N THR A 179 3.56 -19.32 7.99
CA THR A 179 3.40 -18.03 7.32
C THR A 179 3.79 -18.13 5.83
N PRO A 180 2.93 -17.71 4.88
CA PRO A 180 3.19 -17.88 3.46
C PRO A 180 4.03 -16.75 2.84
N TRP A 181 4.28 -15.66 3.57
CA TRP A 181 5.04 -14.50 3.10
C TRP A 181 6.37 -14.34 3.84
N SER A 182 7.26 -13.55 3.23
CA SER A 182 8.52 -13.19 3.87
C SER A 182 8.32 -12.09 4.94
N ASN A 183 9.23 -12.03 5.93
CA ASN A 183 9.25 -10.95 6.93
C ASN A 183 9.42 -9.54 6.33
N LYS A 184 9.76 -9.42 5.03
CA LYS A 184 9.82 -8.13 4.33
C LYS A 184 8.44 -7.68 3.85
N GLU A 185 7.57 -8.62 3.54
CA GLU A 185 6.21 -8.36 3.04
C GLU A 185 5.24 -8.07 4.17
N SER A 186 5.42 -8.71 5.33
CA SER A 186 4.56 -8.51 6.48
C SER A 186 5.18 -9.00 7.79
N GLU A 187 4.78 -8.34 8.88
CA GLU A 187 5.12 -8.72 10.24
C GLU A 187 4.23 -9.85 10.79
N TYR A 188 3.04 -10.07 10.22
CA TYR A 188 2.05 -11.02 10.72
C TYR A 188 2.53 -12.46 10.52
N GLN A 189 2.30 -13.31 11.53
CA GLN A 189 2.80 -14.67 11.54
C GLN A 189 1.70 -15.68 11.84
N PHE A 190 1.58 -16.68 10.98
CA PHE A 190 0.70 -17.82 11.22
C PHE A 190 1.46 -19.00 11.80
N TRP A 191 0.91 -19.56 12.86
CA TRP A 191 1.46 -20.72 13.54
C TRP A 191 0.40 -21.81 13.62
N THR A 192 0.81 -23.06 13.44
CA THR A 192 -0.06 -24.23 13.56
C THR A 192 0.37 -25.15 14.69
N ARG A 193 -0.62 -25.77 15.34
CA ARG A 193 -0.45 -26.90 16.26
C ARG A 193 -0.73 -28.26 15.60
N SER A 194 -0.98 -28.29 14.30
CA SER A 194 -1.23 -29.51 13.54
C SER A 194 0.01 -30.41 13.53
N SER A 195 -0.22 -31.72 13.49
CA SER A 195 0.83 -32.72 13.24
C SER A 195 1.33 -32.72 11.79
N GLN A 196 0.63 -32.04 10.88
CA GLN A 196 0.95 -31.96 9.45
C GLN A 196 1.12 -30.49 9.01
N PRO A 197 2.14 -29.78 9.50
CA PRO A 197 2.30 -28.34 9.26
C PRO A 197 2.52 -27.98 7.78
N GLU A 198 3.05 -28.91 6.98
CA GLU A 198 3.26 -28.69 5.54
C GLU A 198 1.95 -28.53 4.77
N GLN A 199 0.88 -29.22 5.19
CA GLN A 199 -0.44 -29.06 4.56
C GLN A 199 -1.00 -27.67 4.85
N ASP A 200 -0.97 -27.24 6.10
CA ASP A 200 -1.42 -25.91 6.51
C ASP A 200 -0.64 -24.81 5.77
N ARG A 201 0.69 -24.97 5.65
CA ARG A 201 1.54 -24.04 4.89
C ARG A 201 1.15 -24.00 3.42
N ALA A 202 0.96 -25.16 2.78
CA ALA A 202 0.55 -25.24 1.38
C ALA A 202 -0.82 -24.60 1.15
N THR A 203 -1.78 -24.81 2.05
CA THR A 203 -3.09 -24.18 2.01
C THR A 203 -2.99 -22.65 2.13
N LEU A 204 -2.25 -22.13 3.10
CA LEU A 204 -2.07 -20.67 3.26
C LEU A 204 -1.34 -20.05 2.06
N GLN A 205 -0.34 -20.73 1.50
CA GLN A 205 0.34 -20.29 0.28
C GLN A 205 -0.60 -20.26 -0.92
N GLN A 206 -1.46 -21.27 -1.08
CA GLN A 206 -2.46 -21.29 -2.13
C GLN A 206 -3.43 -20.11 -1.97
N LEU A 207 -4.02 -19.92 -0.80
CA LEU A 207 -4.93 -18.81 -0.49
C LEU A 207 -4.28 -17.44 -0.73
N SER A 208 -2.99 -17.30 -0.44
CA SER A 208 -2.23 -16.09 -0.73
C SER A 208 -2.07 -15.87 -2.24
N LYS A 209 -1.72 -16.92 -3.00
CA LYS A 209 -1.52 -16.84 -4.45
C LYS A 209 -2.80 -16.47 -5.20
N ILE A 210 -3.96 -16.94 -4.73
CA ILE A 210 -5.27 -16.60 -5.33
C ILE A 210 -5.88 -15.30 -4.80
N GLY A 211 -5.18 -14.58 -3.91
CA GLY A 211 -5.58 -13.25 -3.42
C GLY A 211 -6.62 -13.24 -2.30
N PHE A 212 -6.97 -14.40 -1.72
CA PHE A 212 -7.90 -14.48 -0.59
C PHE A 212 -7.21 -14.22 0.76
N LEU A 213 -5.90 -14.47 0.83
CA LEU A 213 -5.07 -14.15 1.99
C LEU A 213 -4.08 -13.05 1.62
N VAL A 214 -4.12 -11.94 2.35
CA VAL A 214 -3.23 -10.79 2.13
C VAL A 214 -2.29 -10.64 3.32
N SER A 215 -1.06 -10.19 3.03
CA SER A 215 0.00 -10.07 4.01
C SER A 215 -0.31 -9.06 5.12
N THR A 216 -1.12 -8.04 4.83
CA THR A 216 -1.62 -7.09 5.83
C THR A 216 -3.14 -7.19 5.96
N PRO A 217 -3.70 -7.47 7.15
CA PRO A 217 -5.14 -7.54 7.36
C PRO A 217 -5.82 -6.23 6.96
N ILE A 218 -6.84 -6.34 6.09
CA ILE A 218 -7.64 -5.21 5.59
C ILE A 218 -8.42 -4.52 6.74
N HIS A 219 -8.47 -5.11 7.93
CA HIS A 219 -9.33 -4.67 9.02
C HIS A 219 -8.59 -4.43 10.36
N MET A 220 -7.80 -3.36 10.44
CA MET A 220 -7.61 -2.60 11.69
C MET A 220 -7.11 -1.16 11.44
N PRO A 221 -7.66 -0.15 12.14
CA PRO A 221 -8.89 0.51 11.71
C PRO A 221 -8.73 0.99 10.26
N ASN A 222 -9.56 0.42 9.39
CA ASN A 222 -9.48 0.56 7.95
C ASN A 222 -9.88 1.98 7.52
N LYS A 223 -8.97 2.95 7.64
CA LYS A 223 -9.16 4.32 7.15
C LYS A 223 -9.65 4.30 5.70
N THR A 224 -9.24 3.32 4.90
CA THR A 224 -9.69 3.13 3.52
C THR A 224 -11.17 2.72 3.41
N LYS A 225 -11.65 1.76 4.21
CA LYS A 225 -13.09 1.41 4.27
C LYS A 225 -13.91 2.52 4.92
N THR A 226 -13.40 3.15 5.98
CA THR A 226 -14.05 4.32 6.57
C THR A 226 -14.15 5.45 5.55
N PHE A 227 -13.11 5.69 4.76
CA PHE A 227 -13.09 6.63 3.63
C PHE A 227 -14.14 6.25 2.60
N TRP A 228 -14.10 5.03 2.05
CA TRP A 228 -15.05 4.59 1.02
C TRP A 228 -16.51 4.59 1.51
N ASN A 229 -16.76 4.16 2.76
CA ASN A 229 -18.10 4.19 3.35
C ASN A 229 -18.58 5.62 3.61
N SER A 230 -17.70 6.51 4.09
CA SER A 230 -18.03 7.93 4.30
C SER A 230 -18.34 8.60 2.97
N PHE A 231 -17.59 8.27 1.92
CA PHE A 231 -17.79 8.82 0.58
C PHE A 231 -19.06 8.27 -0.09
N ARG A 232 -19.35 6.98 0.08
CA ARG A 232 -20.60 6.37 -0.38
C ARG A 232 -21.81 7.00 0.29
N ARG A 233 -21.74 7.18 1.62
CA ARG A 233 -22.79 7.91 2.37
C ARG A 233 -22.97 9.33 1.82
N ALA A 234 -21.88 10.06 1.56
CA ALA A 234 -21.98 11.39 0.97
C ALA A 234 -22.63 11.40 -0.43
N LEU A 235 -22.42 10.35 -1.24
CA LEU A 235 -23.06 10.18 -2.55
C LEU A 235 -24.55 9.82 -2.44
N ASP A 236 -24.94 9.06 -1.42
CA ASP A 236 -26.33 8.64 -1.19
C ASP A 236 -27.17 9.77 -0.57
N ASP A 237 -26.60 10.53 0.37
CA ASP A 237 -27.27 11.61 1.10
C ASP A 237 -27.46 12.88 0.24
N ASN A 238 -26.60 13.11 -0.75
CA ASN A 238 -26.78 14.23 -1.68
C ASN A 238 -27.98 13.91 -2.60
N LYS A 239 -28.99 14.80 -2.59
CA LYS A 239 -30.26 14.70 -3.33
C LYS A 239 -30.07 13.99 -4.67
N GLN A 240 -30.91 12.99 -4.95
CA GLN A 240 -30.80 12.01 -6.05
C GLN A 240 -30.73 12.59 -7.49
N ASN A 241 -30.59 13.89 -7.70
CA ASN A 241 -30.27 14.42 -9.01
C ASN A 241 -28.83 14.01 -9.43
N SER A 242 -28.66 13.78 -10.72
CA SER A 242 -27.37 13.38 -11.31
C SER A 242 -26.26 14.37 -10.98
N ASP A 243 -26.58 15.66 -10.82
CA ASP A 243 -25.62 16.72 -10.58
C ASP A 243 -25.05 16.71 -9.15
N GLY A 244 -25.85 16.35 -8.14
CA GLY A 244 -25.37 16.17 -6.76
C GLY A 244 -24.34 15.05 -6.66
N LYS A 245 -24.63 13.90 -7.29
CA LYS A 245 -23.71 12.75 -7.36
C LYS A 245 -22.44 13.08 -8.15
N ARG A 246 -22.59 13.74 -9.31
CA ARG A 246 -21.44 14.17 -10.13
C ARG A 246 -20.53 15.11 -9.35
N ARG A 247 -21.10 16.08 -8.64
CA ARG A 247 -20.35 17.03 -7.83
C ARG A 247 -19.55 16.34 -6.72
N VAL A 248 -20.18 15.48 -5.92
CA VAL A 248 -19.49 14.77 -4.83
C VAL A 248 -18.43 13.82 -5.37
N LEU A 249 -18.77 13.03 -6.39
CA LEU A 249 -17.83 12.09 -7.00
C LEU A 249 -16.65 12.82 -7.66
N SER A 250 -16.87 14.01 -8.21
CA SER A 250 -15.84 14.80 -8.90
C SER A 250 -14.61 15.02 -8.03
N ILE A 251 -14.77 15.18 -6.71
CA ILE A 251 -13.70 15.43 -5.73
C ILE A 251 -12.57 14.40 -5.82
N ILE A 252 -12.91 13.13 -6.11
CA ILE A 252 -11.94 12.03 -6.15
C ILE A 252 -11.86 11.35 -7.53
N ALA A 253 -12.67 11.78 -8.49
CA ALA A 253 -12.88 11.02 -9.73
C ALA A 253 -11.61 10.89 -10.58
N ASP A 254 -10.71 11.87 -10.57
CA ASP A 254 -9.46 11.86 -11.34
C ASP A 254 -8.33 11.09 -10.64
N GLU A 255 -8.41 10.90 -9.31
CA GLU A 255 -7.36 10.26 -8.50
C GLU A 255 -7.41 8.72 -8.51
N PHE A 256 -8.56 8.14 -8.88
CA PHE A 256 -8.77 6.69 -8.89
C PHE A 256 -9.14 6.19 -10.29
N SER A 257 -8.80 4.92 -10.58
CA SER A 257 -9.19 4.30 -11.84
C SER A 257 -10.71 4.09 -11.93
N TYR A 258 -11.22 3.93 -13.15
CA TYR A 258 -12.63 3.59 -13.36
C TYR A 258 -13.02 2.32 -12.62
N SER A 259 -12.19 1.27 -12.69
CA SER A 259 -12.46 -0.01 -12.02
C SER A 259 -12.54 0.16 -10.50
N GLU A 260 -11.64 0.93 -9.90
CA GLU A 260 -11.65 1.14 -8.45
C GLU A 260 -12.89 1.91 -8.00
N LEU A 261 -13.30 2.94 -8.74
CA LEU A 261 -14.51 3.72 -8.42
C LEU A 261 -15.78 2.89 -8.64
N GLU A 262 -15.86 2.12 -9.73
CA GLU A 262 -16.97 1.21 -10.03
C GLU A 262 -17.12 0.17 -8.90
N THR A 263 -16.03 -0.52 -8.53
CA THR A 263 -16.05 -1.57 -7.52
C THR A 263 -16.28 -1.03 -6.10
N ASN A 264 -15.65 0.10 -5.73
CA ASN A 264 -15.73 0.60 -4.35
C ASN A 264 -16.96 1.48 -4.08
N LEU A 265 -17.53 2.16 -5.08
CA LEU A 265 -18.65 3.09 -4.88
C LEU A 265 -19.93 2.68 -5.61
N ASN A 266 -19.91 1.61 -6.41
CA ASN A 266 -21.06 1.13 -7.20
C ASN A 266 -21.65 2.23 -8.11
N VAL A 267 -20.77 3.03 -8.71
CA VAL A 267 -21.13 4.11 -9.64
C VAL A 267 -20.86 3.67 -11.08
N GLY A 268 -21.76 4.01 -12.00
CA GLY A 268 -21.58 3.68 -13.41
C GLY A 268 -20.48 4.49 -14.09
N ARG A 269 -19.82 3.88 -15.09
CA ARG A 269 -18.77 4.52 -15.91
C ARG A 269 -19.13 5.91 -16.43
N HIS A 270 -20.36 6.05 -16.92
CA HIS A 270 -20.88 7.32 -17.42
C HIS A 270 -20.88 8.40 -16.32
N THR A 271 -21.32 8.06 -15.10
CA THR A 271 -21.30 8.98 -13.96
C THR A 271 -19.88 9.40 -13.59
N ILE A 272 -18.91 8.48 -13.61
CA ILE A 272 -17.50 8.80 -13.37
C ILE A 272 -16.99 9.80 -14.43
N SER A 273 -17.25 9.51 -15.70
CA SER A 273 -16.85 10.39 -16.82
C SER A 273 -17.44 11.80 -16.68
N GLU A 274 -18.74 11.90 -16.41
CA GLU A 274 -19.40 13.19 -16.20
C GLU A 274 -18.91 13.93 -14.95
N SER A 275 -18.51 13.19 -13.90
CA SER A 275 -17.93 13.79 -12.69
C SER A 275 -16.56 14.40 -12.96
N ARG A 276 -15.73 13.74 -13.79
CA ARG A 276 -14.44 14.30 -14.23
C ARG A 276 -14.63 15.55 -15.09
N LYS A 277 -15.61 15.53 -16.00
CA LYS A 277 -15.98 16.73 -16.78
C LYS A 277 -16.44 17.86 -15.85
N HIS A 278 -17.25 17.54 -14.85
CA HIS A 278 -17.69 18.52 -13.84
C HIS A 278 -16.51 19.15 -13.10
N ALA A 279 -15.53 18.35 -12.64
CA ALA A 279 -14.34 18.87 -11.97
C ALA A 279 -13.57 19.87 -12.85
N ARG A 280 -13.44 19.58 -14.16
CA ARG A 280 -12.72 20.45 -15.11
C ARG A 280 -13.45 21.76 -15.38
N VAL A 281 -14.77 21.74 -15.43
CA VAL A 281 -15.57 22.93 -15.80
C VAL A 281 -15.90 23.79 -14.57
N ASN A 282 -16.25 23.18 -13.45
CA ASN A 282 -16.75 23.89 -12.27
C ASN A 282 -15.76 23.88 -11.08
N GLY A 283 -14.77 22.98 -11.09
CA GLY A 283 -13.91 22.70 -9.94
C GLY A 283 -14.36 21.50 -9.11
N TYR A 284 -13.42 20.87 -8.40
CA TYR A 284 -13.67 19.70 -7.55
C TYR A 284 -14.68 19.99 -6.45
N GLY A 285 -15.82 19.30 -6.46
CA GLY A 285 -16.87 19.47 -5.44
C GLY A 285 -17.65 20.79 -5.50
N ALA A 286 -17.32 21.68 -6.44
CA ALA A 286 -17.94 23.00 -6.54
C ALA A 286 -19.37 22.93 -7.10
N PRO A 287 -20.29 23.82 -6.67
CA PRO A 287 -21.60 23.92 -7.29
C PRO A 287 -21.47 24.31 -8.78
N PRO A 288 -22.41 23.88 -9.64
CA PRO A 288 -22.45 24.34 -11.02
C PRO A 288 -22.48 25.87 -11.08
N LEU A 289 -21.73 26.45 -12.00
CA LEU A 289 -21.79 27.89 -12.26
C LEU A 289 -23.25 28.28 -12.57
N LEU A 290 -23.77 29.30 -11.85
CA LEU A 290 -25.08 29.86 -12.15
C LEU A 290 -25.04 30.42 -13.56
N LYS A 291 -25.84 29.84 -14.46
CA LYS A 291 -25.98 30.42 -15.80
C LYS A 291 -26.59 31.82 -15.65
N PRO A 292 -26.04 32.84 -16.32
CA PRO A 292 -26.68 34.14 -16.35
C PRO A 292 -28.09 33.99 -16.94
N VAL A 293 -29.07 34.63 -16.31
CA VAL A 293 -30.45 34.64 -16.80
C VAL A 293 -30.49 35.53 -18.05
N ILE A 294 -30.63 34.90 -19.22
CA ILE A 294 -30.71 35.62 -20.49
C ILE A 294 -32.16 36.04 -20.72
N HIS A 295 -32.46 37.32 -20.52
CA HIS A 295 -33.72 37.92 -20.96
C HIS A 295 -33.61 38.31 -22.43
N ARG A 296 -34.32 37.60 -23.30
CA ARG A 296 -34.44 37.98 -24.72
C ARG A 296 -35.67 38.86 -24.88
N VAL A 297 -35.46 40.15 -25.16
CA VAL A 297 -36.54 41.06 -25.52
C VAL A 297 -36.68 41.05 -27.04
N LYS A 298 -37.87 40.69 -27.54
CA LYS A 298 -38.17 40.86 -28.96
C LYS A 298 -38.40 42.34 -29.21
N LEU A 299 -37.58 42.96 -30.06
CA LEU A 299 -37.78 44.34 -30.47
C LEU A 299 -39.10 44.44 -31.24
N LYS A 300 -39.89 45.47 -30.95
CA LYS A 300 -41.10 45.80 -31.70
C LYS A 300 -40.72 46.31 -33.09
N GLU A 301 -41.58 46.11 -34.08
CA GLU A 301 -41.38 46.66 -35.43
C GLU A 301 -41.14 48.16 -35.42
N GLU A 302 -41.87 48.91 -34.59
CA GLU A 302 -41.68 50.35 -34.40
C GLU A 302 -40.24 50.70 -33.95
N MET A 303 -39.68 49.92 -33.02
CA MET A 303 -38.30 50.12 -32.57
C MET A 303 -37.30 49.74 -33.66
N LEU A 304 -37.56 48.66 -34.42
CA LEU A 304 -36.72 48.28 -35.56
C LEU A 304 -36.73 49.37 -36.64
N SER A 305 -37.90 49.90 -36.98
CA SER A 305 -38.03 51.02 -37.93
C SER A 305 -37.37 52.29 -37.40
N GLN A 306 -37.43 52.57 -36.10
CA GLN A 306 -36.70 53.68 -35.49
C GLN A 306 -35.18 53.47 -35.59
N PHE A 307 -34.69 52.25 -35.37
CA PHE A 307 -33.27 51.93 -35.58
C PHE A 307 -32.86 52.13 -37.04
N GLU A 308 -33.64 51.63 -37.99
CA GLU A 308 -33.36 51.80 -39.43
C GLU A 308 -33.35 53.28 -39.83
N LEU A 309 -34.33 54.07 -39.38
CA LEU A 309 -34.38 55.52 -39.63
C LEU A 309 -33.20 56.24 -38.99
N PHE A 310 -32.81 55.86 -37.78
CA PHE A 310 -31.68 56.46 -37.08
C PHE A 310 -30.36 56.23 -37.81
N PHE A 311 -30.10 55.01 -38.28
CA PHE A 311 -28.88 54.67 -39.04
C PHE A 311 -28.91 55.21 -40.48
N ALA A 312 -30.08 55.43 -41.06
CA ALA A 312 -30.23 56.02 -42.39
C ALA A 312 -30.04 57.55 -42.40
N ASP A 313 -30.24 58.23 -41.27
CA ASP A 313 -30.08 59.69 -41.18
C ASP A 313 -28.59 60.08 -41.11
N LYS A 314 -28.11 60.66 -42.21
CA LYS A 314 -26.74 61.21 -42.34
C LYS A 314 -26.43 62.34 -41.35
N LYS A 315 -27.42 62.90 -40.64
CA LYS A 315 -27.18 63.87 -39.57
C LYS A 315 -26.66 63.20 -38.29
N ASN A 316 -27.01 61.94 -38.05
CA ASN A 316 -26.68 61.19 -36.83
C ASN A 316 -25.32 60.49 -36.91
N VAL A 317 -24.77 60.36 -38.11
CA VAL A 317 -23.48 59.72 -38.39
C VAL A 317 -22.55 60.69 -39.10
N ASN A 318 -21.37 60.94 -38.53
CA ASN A 318 -20.30 61.68 -39.20
C ASN A 318 -19.19 60.71 -39.63
N MET A 319 -18.58 60.95 -40.79
CA MET A 319 -17.37 60.24 -41.20
C MET A 319 -16.15 61.09 -40.84
N LYS A 320 -15.27 60.59 -39.98
CA LYS A 320 -14.03 61.27 -39.60
C LYS A 320 -12.88 60.26 -39.68
N GLU A 321 -11.84 60.60 -40.43
CA GLU A 321 -10.65 59.73 -40.63
C GLU A 321 -11.00 58.29 -41.09
N GLY A 322 -12.01 58.14 -41.96
CA GLY A 322 -12.42 56.83 -42.48
C GLY A 322 -13.26 55.96 -41.53
N ARG A 323 -13.66 56.49 -40.36
CA ARG A 323 -14.52 55.79 -39.40
C ARG A 323 -15.86 56.49 -39.23
N PHE A 324 -16.92 55.70 -39.02
CA PHE A 324 -18.22 56.22 -38.64
C PHE A 324 -18.20 56.62 -37.16
N GLN A 325 -18.55 57.88 -36.88
CA GLN A 325 -18.75 58.41 -35.55
C GLN A 325 -20.22 58.78 -35.38
N TYR A 326 -20.88 58.07 -34.46
CA TYR A 326 -22.26 58.35 -34.09
C TYR A 326 -22.30 59.49 -33.08
N LYS A 327 -23.20 60.46 -33.31
CA LYS A 327 -23.31 61.68 -32.48
C LYS A 327 -24.15 61.49 -31.23
N GLU A 328 -25.25 60.75 -31.33
CA GLU A 328 -26.07 60.39 -30.19
C GLU A 328 -25.70 58.99 -29.71
N ASP A 329 -25.55 58.87 -28.40
CA ASP A 329 -25.32 57.60 -27.75
C ASP A 329 -26.65 57.05 -27.26
N LEU A 330 -27.21 56.09 -28.01
CA LEU A 330 -28.44 55.38 -27.71
C LEU A 330 -28.28 54.51 -26.45
N GLY A 331 -28.07 55.13 -25.29
CA GLY A 331 -27.89 54.47 -24.00
C GLY A 331 -26.62 53.62 -23.87
N GLY A 332 -25.48 54.08 -24.42
CA GLY A 332 -24.18 53.37 -24.37
C GLY A 332 -23.85 52.56 -25.61
N LEU A 333 -24.83 52.32 -26.49
CA LEU A 333 -24.69 51.44 -27.64
C LEU A 333 -23.76 52.01 -28.71
N CYS A 334 -23.81 53.33 -28.95
CA CYS A 334 -23.03 53.97 -29.98
C CYS A 334 -21.63 54.36 -29.48
N MET A 335 -21.46 54.60 -28.17
CA MET A 335 -20.14 54.77 -27.55
C MET A 335 -19.26 53.54 -27.73
N THR A 336 -19.79 52.34 -27.49
CA THR A 336 -19.06 51.07 -27.72
C THR A 336 -18.64 50.95 -29.19
N CYS A 337 -19.49 51.36 -30.12
CA CYS A 337 -19.18 51.35 -31.55
C CYS A 337 -18.12 52.39 -31.95
N ASN A 338 -18.12 53.56 -31.31
CA ASN A 338 -17.11 54.59 -31.51
C ASN A 338 -15.75 54.17 -30.91
N GLU A 339 -15.74 53.47 -29.78
CA GLU A 339 -14.52 52.95 -29.13
C GLU A 339 -13.90 51.77 -29.90
N CYS A 340 -14.72 50.82 -30.37
CA CYS A 340 -14.26 49.65 -31.11
C CYS A 340 -13.85 49.95 -32.56
N GLY A 341 -14.20 51.13 -33.10
CA GLY A 341 -13.72 51.64 -34.39
C GLY A 341 -14.17 50.81 -35.60
N TYR A 342 -15.43 50.94 -36.00
CA TYR A 342 -15.91 50.32 -37.24
C TYR A 342 -15.43 51.08 -38.49
N LEU A 343 -14.80 50.35 -39.42
CA LEU A 343 -14.37 50.85 -40.73
C LEU A 343 -15.57 50.95 -41.70
N VAL A 344 -15.41 51.72 -42.78
CA VAL A 344 -16.43 51.76 -43.85
C VAL A 344 -16.63 50.33 -44.39
N PHE A 345 -17.87 49.92 -44.66
CA PHE A 345 -18.16 48.57 -45.18
C PHE A 345 -17.31 48.18 -46.40
N ALA A 346 -17.00 49.15 -47.28
CA ALA A 346 -16.10 48.96 -48.43
C ALA A 346 -14.64 48.61 -48.05
N GLU A 347 -14.16 49.02 -46.88
CA GLU A 347 -12.84 48.64 -46.36
C GLU A 347 -12.88 47.26 -45.69
N ILE A 348 -14.01 46.90 -45.07
CA ILE A 348 -14.23 45.55 -44.51
C ILE A 348 -14.28 44.51 -45.63
N GLU A 349 -14.96 44.80 -46.75
CA GLU A 349 -14.96 43.92 -47.94
C GLU A 349 -13.54 43.69 -48.48
N LYS A 350 -12.72 44.74 -48.57
CA LYS A 350 -11.30 44.62 -48.97
C LYS A 350 -10.47 43.80 -47.99
N ILE A 351 -10.73 43.88 -46.68
CA ILE A 351 -10.04 43.07 -45.67
C ILE A 351 -10.46 41.59 -45.77
N ILE A 352 -11.76 41.33 -46.00
CA ILE A 352 -12.27 39.97 -46.22
C ILE A 352 -11.66 39.38 -47.50
N GLU A 353 -11.63 40.12 -48.61
CA GLU A 353 -10.99 39.67 -49.84
C GLU A 353 -9.48 39.41 -49.66
N LYS A 354 -8.78 40.25 -48.89
CA LYS A 354 -7.33 40.15 -48.70
C LYS A 354 -6.90 39.04 -47.74
N TYR A 355 -7.70 38.72 -46.73
CA TYR A 355 -7.28 37.84 -45.62
C TYR A 355 -8.18 36.61 -45.42
N VAL A 356 -9.36 36.57 -46.02
CA VAL A 356 -10.33 35.47 -45.85
C VAL A 356 -10.52 34.69 -47.15
N ILE A 357 -10.41 35.34 -48.31
CA ILE A 357 -10.49 34.66 -49.61
C ILE A 357 -9.08 34.27 -50.05
N ASP A 358 -8.74 32.99 -49.88
CA ASP A 358 -7.51 32.39 -50.42
C ASP A 358 -7.52 32.49 -51.97
N PRO A 359 -6.51 33.09 -52.63
CA PRO A 359 -6.44 33.16 -54.09
C PRO A 359 -6.36 31.79 -54.78
N GLY A 360 -6.17 30.71 -54.03
CA GLY A 360 -6.04 29.34 -54.54
C GLY A 360 -7.32 28.59 -54.87
N ILE A 361 -8.51 29.20 -54.75
CA ILE A 361 -9.78 28.53 -55.14
C ILE A 361 -10.52 29.37 -56.18
N ARG A 362 -10.16 29.18 -57.44
CA ARG A 362 -11.07 29.28 -58.59
C ARG A 362 -10.76 28.18 -59.59
#